data_AF-A0A8J7CCF2-F1
#
_entry.id   AF-A0A8J7CCF2-F1
#
_cell.length_a   1.000
_cell.length_b   1.000
_cell.length_c   1.000
_cell.angle_alpha   90.00
_cell.angle_beta   90.00
_cell.angle_gamma   90.00
#
_symmetry.space_group_name_H-M   'P 1'
#
loop_
_entity.id
_entity.type
_entity.pdbx_description
1 polymer ?
#
loop_
_entity_poly.entity_id
_entity_poly.type
_entity_poly.pdbx_seq_one_letter_code
_entity_poly.pdbx_strand_id
1 'polypeptide(L)'
;MLRRALVIAAVFGFCCAAVLMAGAPDYFGDAGKSSWKSEDEGLQVRLGITLYPQGLVKAFDAPERPARPVLLETDSVVPEQIFGVYVVFSGCSEGADGNCDTTVVYEIVLPDGTVAVRQDSLPVWQRPAPAPEMPQLSEGVWVTSADAADPAGAHVVRATVTDHVAGKTIVLERTLVLEHDVASAIRAQAYRSTRE
;
A
#
# COMPACT_ATOMS: atom_id res chain seq x y z
N MET A 1 -42.02 52.99 36.01
CA MET A 1 -41.40 52.56 37.28
C MET A 1 -40.09 51.87 36.96
N LEU A 2 -38.99 52.46 37.46
CA LEU A 2 -37.60 52.02 37.40
C LEU A 2 -37.42 50.55 37.80
N ARG A 3 -36.63 49.77 37.04
CA ARG A 3 -35.86 48.65 37.59
C ARG A 3 -34.64 48.32 36.72
N ARG A 4 -33.54 48.98 37.12
CA ARG A 4 -32.17 48.49 37.32
C ARG A 4 -31.51 47.68 36.17
N ALA A 5 -30.60 48.38 35.51
CA ALA A 5 -29.51 47.85 34.72
C ALA A 5 -28.59 46.92 35.54
N LEU A 6 -28.18 45.81 34.93
CA LEU A 6 -27.03 45.01 35.35
C LEU A 6 -26.10 44.92 34.14
N VAL A 7 -24.99 45.64 34.19
CA VAL A 7 -23.93 45.57 33.18
C VAL A 7 -23.02 44.40 33.59
N ILE A 8 -23.11 43.29 32.87
CA ILE A 8 -22.14 42.19 32.97
C ILE A 8 -21.15 42.39 31.82
N ALA A 9 -19.95 42.86 32.17
CA ALA A 9 -18.80 42.86 31.29
C ALA A 9 -18.31 41.42 31.14
N ALA A 10 -18.75 40.72 30.10
CA ALA A 10 -18.14 39.46 29.69
C ALA A 10 -16.87 39.78 28.89
N VAL A 11 -15.73 39.73 29.57
CA VAL A 11 -14.41 39.66 28.95
C VAL A 11 -14.38 38.35 28.16
N PHE A 12 -14.69 38.43 26.86
CA PHE A 12 -14.42 37.35 25.92
C PHE A 12 -12.90 37.28 25.72
N GLY A 13 -12.25 36.61 26.67
CA GLY A 13 -10.92 36.08 26.49
C GLY A 13 -10.99 35.12 25.32
N PHE A 14 -10.54 35.60 24.16
CA PHE A 14 -10.23 34.83 22.99
C PHE A 14 -9.09 33.88 23.37
N CYS A 15 -9.45 32.79 24.04
CA CYS A 15 -8.58 31.64 24.18
C CYS A 15 -8.52 31.03 22.78
N CYS A 16 -7.56 31.51 21.98
CA CYS A 16 -6.98 30.71 20.92
C CYS A 16 -6.53 29.42 21.58
N ALA A 17 -7.44 28.45 21.68
CA ALA A 17 -7.05 27.06 21.64
C ALA A 17 -6.41 26.91 20.27
N ALA A 18 -5.10 27.16 20.21
CA ALA A 18 -4.24 26.53 19.24
C ALA A 18 -4.52 25.04 19.44
N VAL A 19 -5.43 24.51 18.61
CA VAL A 19 -5.43 23.09 18.32
C VAL A 19 -4.04 22.89 17.76
N LEU A 20 -3.16 22.38 18.62
CA LEU A 20 -1.91 21.77 18.22
C LEU A 20 -2.31 20.89 17.05
N MET A 21 -1.85 21.26 15.85
CA MET A 21 -1.78 20.34 14.74
C MET A 21 -1.13 19.10 15.34
N ALA A 22 -1.94 18.05 15.54
CA ALA A 22 -1.41 16.74 15.82
C ALA A 22 -0.33 16.54 14.77
N GLY A 23 0.91 16.35 15.23
CA GLY A 23 2.06 16.24 14.36
C GLY A 23 1.71 15.31 13.21
N ALA A 24 2.00 15.74 12.00
CA ALA A 24 1.97 14.84 10.85
C ALA A 24 2.76 13.60 11.29
N PRO A 25 2.16 12.39 11.28
CA PRO A 25 2.80 11.21 11.84
C PRO A 25 4.18 11.06 11.23
N ASP A 26 5.18 10.75 12.05
CA ASP A 26 6.57 10.58 11.59
C ASP A 26 6.60 9.49 10.49
N TYR A 27 6.68 9.93 9.22
CA TYR A 27 6.42 9.14 8.01
C TYR A 27 7.58 8.21 7.60
N PHE A 28 8.41 7.78 8.55
CA PHE A 28 9.49 6.82 8.32
C PHE A 28 9.65 5.90 9.55
N GLY A 29 8.56 5.20 9.89
CA GLY A 29 8.62 4.00 10.72
C GLY A 29 9.09 2.81 9.88
N ASP A 30 9.93 1.96 10.48
CA ASP A 30 10.49 0.75 9.89
C ASP A 30 9.39 -0.12 9.25
N ALA A 31 9.24 -0.04 7.93
CA ALA A 31 8.23 -0.78 7.18
C ALA A 31 8.55 -2.28 7.28
N GLY A 32 7.98 -2.91 8.32
CA GLY A 32 8.20 -4.30 8.66
C GLY A 32 8.23 -5.22 7.44
N LYS A 33 9.38 -5.86 7.23
CA LYS A 33 9.57 -7.13 6.52
C LYS A 33 9.23 -7.23 5.02
N SER A 34 9.11 -6.14 4.25
CA SER A 34 9.07 -6.24 2.78
C SER A 34 10.45 -5.97 2.16
N SER A 35 11.27 -7.01 2.06
CA SER A 35 12.55 -6.92 1.35
C SER A 35 12.30 -6.89 -0.15
N TRP A 36 12.94 -5.95 -0.85
CA TRP A 36 13.14 -6.05 -2.29
C TRP A 36 13.68 -7.45 -2.63
N LYS A 37 13.09 -8.09 -3.63
CA LYS A 37 13.67 -9.30 -4.22
C LYS A 37 14.25 -8.95 -5.59
N SER A 38 15.34 -9.61 -5.91
CA SER A 38 15.97 -9.55 -7.20
C SER A 38 16.58 -10.91 -7.50
N GLU A 39 16.62 -11.28 -8.77
CA GLU A 39 17.27 -12.51 -9.24
C GLU A 39 18.68 -12.22 -9.79
N ASP A 40 18.97 -10.98 -10.23
CA ASP A 40 20.25 -10.54 -10.84
C ASP A 40 20.41 -8.98 -10.81
N GLU A 41 21.47 -8.40 -11.40
CA GLU A 41 21.72 -6.94 -11.50
C GLU A 41 20.75 -6.14 -12.43
N GLY A 42 19.50 -6.56 -12.60
CA GLY A 42 18.54 -5.94 -13.53
C GLY A 42 17.21 -5.56 -12.90
N LEU A 43 16.28 -6.53 -12.89
CA LEU A 43 14.94 -6.35 -12.34
C LEU A 43 14.96 -6.52 -10.82
N GLN A 44 14.52 -5.49 -10.11
CA GLN A 44 14.22 -5.55 -8.68
C GLN A 44 12.74 -5.30 -8.48
N VAL A 45 12.11 -6.08 -7.60
CA VAL A 45 10.67 -6.00 -7.37
C VAL A 45 10.34 -6.08 -5.89
N ARG A 46 9.25 -5.42 -5.51
CA ARG A 46 8.72 -5.41 -4.16
C ARG A 46 7.20 -5.45 -4.21
N LEU A 47 6.61 -6.36 -3.44
CA LEU A 47 5.16 -6.52 -3.32
C LEU A 47 4.63 -5.66 -2.16
N GLY A 48 3.59 -4.89 -2.42
CA GLY A 48 2.89 -4.08 -1.43
C GLY A 48 1.39 -4.35 -1.43
N ILE A 49 0.75 -4.08 -0.29
CA ILE A 49 -0.70 -4.12 -0.08
C ILE A 49 -1.08 -2.81 0.60
N THR A 50 -2.12 -2.11 0.15
CA THR A 50 -2.55 -0.81 0.70
C THR A 50 -4.06 -0.70 0.81
N LEU A 51 -4.55 0.02 1.82
CA LEU A 51 -5.97 0.42 1.91
C LEU A 51 -6.28 1.67 1.07
N TYR A 52 -5.29 2.30 0.43
CA TYR A 52 -5.43 3.57 -0.29
C TYR A 52 -4.91 3.49 -1.73
N PRO A 53 -5.41 2.56 -2.58
CA PRO A 53 -4.86 2.33 -3.92
C PRO A 53 -4.86 3.58 -4.81
N GLN A 54 -5.89 4.42 -4.74
CA GLN A 54 -5.94 5.66 -5.52
C GLN A 54 -4.89 6.69 -5.06
N GLY A 55 -4.66 6.77 -3.75
CA GLY A 55 -3.63 7.64 -3.16
C GLY A 55 -2.23 7.21 -3.59
N LEU A 56 -1.99 5.90 -3.68
CA LEU A 56 -0.74 5.32 -4.17
C LEU A 56 -0.45 5.76 -5.61
N VAL A 57 -1.40 5.56 -6.54
CA VAL A 57 -1.22 5.94 -7.95
C VAL A 57 -0.93 7.44 -8.07
N LYS A 58 -1.73 8.27 -7.39
CA LYS A 58 -1.53 9.73 -7.37
C LYS A 58 -0.15 10.13 -6.83
N ALA A 59 0.39 9.40 -5.85
CA ALA A 59 1.71 9.68 -5.31
C ALA A 59 2.83 9.34 -6.31
N PHE A 60 2.65 8.32 -7.16
CA PHE A 60 3.62 7.97 -8.20
C PHE A 60 3.55 8.85 -9.45
N ASP A 61 2.38 9.42 -9.75
CA ASP A 61 2.15 10.32 -10.89
C ASP A 61 2.48 11.79 -10.58
N ALA A 62 2.80 12.12 -9.33
CA ALA A 62 3.08 13.50 -8.94
C ALA A 62 4.35 14.05 -9.64
N PRO A 63 4.31 15.28 -10.20
CA PRO A 63 5.45 15.86 -10.93
C PRO A 63 6.67 16.11 -10.04
N GLU A 64 6.44 16.39 -8.76
CA GLU A 64 7.49 16.55 -7.74
C GLU A 64 7.49 15.35 -6.78
N ARG A 65 7.56 14.14 -7.33
CA ARG A 65 7.61 12.93 -6.51
C ARG A 65 8.91 12.93 -5.69
N PRO A 66 8.84 12.75 -4.36
CA PRO A 66 10.06 12.54 -3.58
C PRO A 66 10.79 11.31 -4.13
N ALA A 67 12.13 11.31 -4.09
CA ALA A 67 12.94 10.18 -4.57
C ALA A 67 12.53 8.83 -3.95
N ARG A 68 11.92 8.87 -2.75
CA ARG A 68 11.32 7.74 -2.06
C ARG A 68 9.89 8.10 -1.62
N PRO A 69 8.85 7.73 -2.38
CA PRO A 69 7.46 7.95 -1.96
C PRO A 69 7.14 7.11 -0.71
N VAL A 70 6.35 7.68 0.20
CA VAL A 70 5.85 6.97 1.38
C VAL A 70 4.76 6.00 0.93
N LEU A 71 4.91 4.73 1.31
CA LEU A 71 3.99 3.66 0.91
C LEU A 71 3.15 3.27 2.12
N LEU A 72 1.88 3.64 2.12
CA LEU A 72 0.93 3.33 3.18
C LEU A 72 0.47 1.88 3.04
N GLU A 73 1.28 0.96 3.56
CA GLU A 73 1.01 -0.47 3.46
C GLU A 73 0.22 -1.01 4.64
N THR A 74 -0.50 -2.11 4.40
CA THR A 74 -1.19 -2.88 5.44
C THR A 74 -0.80 -4.35 5.35
N ASP A 75 -0.80 -5.02 6.50
CA ASP A 75 -0.72 -6.48 6.61
C ASP A 75 -2.05 -7.10 7.05
N SER A 76 -3.10 -6.29 7.23
CA SER A 76 -4.40 -6.73 7.72
C SER A 76 -5.57 -6.05 6.99
N VAL A 77 -6.64 -6.80 6.78
CA VAL A 77 -7.92 -6.32 6.24
C VAL A 77 -9.08 -6.99 6.99
N VAL A 78 -10.25 -6.37 6.92
CA VAL A 78 -11.51 -7.03 7.30
C VAL A 78 -12.27 -7.48 6.04
N PRO A 79 -13.21 -8.43 6.13
CA PRO A 79 -14.00 -8.84 4.97
C PRO A 79 -14.69 -7.67 4.28
N GLU A 80 -14.83 -7.76 2.96
CA GLU A 80 -15.45 -6.74 2.08
C GLU A 80 -14.72 -5.37 2.07
N GLN A 81 -13.64 -5.20 2.85
CA GLN A 81 -12.83 -4.00 2.79
C GLN A 81 -12.02 -3.98 1.49
N ILE A 82 -12.13 -2.88 0.75
CA ILE A 82 -11.36 -2.67 -0.47
C ILE A 82 -9.89 -2.39 -0.13
N PHE A 83 -9.00 -3.08 -0.80
CA PHE A 83 -7.55 -2.84 -0.77
C PHE A 83 -6.94 -2.99 -2.15
N GLY A 84 -5.72 -2.48 -2.32
CA GLY A 84 -4.91 -2.62 -3.50
C GLY A 84 -3.69 -3.51 -3.25
N VAL A 85 -3.40 -4.40 -4.19
CA VAL A 85 -2.16 -5.16 -4.29
C VAL A 85 -1.35 -4.59 -5.46
N TYR A 86 -0.07 -4.35 -5.25
CA TYR A 86 0.77 -3.69 -6.24
C TYR A 86 2.21 -4.16 -6.19
N VAL A 87 2.92 -3.94 -7.29
CA VAL A 87 4.37 -4.12 -7.37
C VAL A 87 5.03 -2.76 -7.53
N VAL A 88 6.07 -2.52 -6.75
CA VAL A 88 7.07 -1.48 -7.06
C VAL A 88 8.26 -2.20 -7.66
N PHE A 89 8.79 -1.67 -8.75
CA PHE A 89 9.92 -2.28 -9.44
C PHE A 89 10.96 -1.25 -9.86
N SER A 90 12.17 -1.71 -10.13
CA SER A 90 13.21 -0.90 -10.78
C SER A 90 14.00 -1.75 -11.76
N GLY A 91 14.32 -1.14 -12.91
CA GLY A 91 14.89 -1.84 -14.05
C GLY A 91 13.93 -2.84 -14.71
N CYS A 92 14.27 -3.23 -15.93
CA CYS A 92 13.72 -4.37 -16.66
C CYS A 92 14.56 -4.56 -17.92
N SER A 93 14.46 -5.72 -18.57
CA SER A 93 15.26 -5.99 -19.77
C SER A 93 14.65 -5.32 -20.99
N GLU A 94 15.50 -4.61 -21.73
CA GLU A 94 15.10 -3.87 -22.93
C GLU A 94 15.00 -4.82 -24.14
N GLY A 95 13.85 -4.80 -24.80
CA GLY A 95 13.60 -5.55 -26.03
C GLY A 95 14.26 -4.91 -27.26
N ALA A 96 14.12 -5.56 -28.41
CA ALA A 96 14.70 -5.07 -29.67
C ALA A 96 14.11 -3.73 -30.14
N ASP A 97 12.92 -3.37 -29.65
CA ASP A 97 12.22 -2.11 -29.92
C ASP A 97 12.51 -1.02 -28.87
N GLY A 98 13.35 -1.32 -27.87
CA GLY A 98 13.67 -0.44 -26.76
C GLY A 98 12.68 -0.47 -25.59
N ASN A 99 11.65 -1.31 -25.67
CA ASN A 99 10.63 -1.42 -24.63
C ASN A 99 10.90 -2.62 -23.73
N CYS A 100 10.55 -2.51 -22.45
CA CYS A 100 10.38 -3.70 -21.64
C CYS A 100 9.01 -4.32 -21.88
N ASP A 101 8.93 -5.61 -21.57
CA ASP A 101 7.66 -6.33 -21.46
C ASP A 101 7.65 -7.13 -20.17
N THR A 102 7.12 -6.52 -19.10
CA THR A 102 7.00 -7.14 -17.79
C THR A 102 5.53 -7.22 -17.38
N THR A 103 5.11 -8.39 -16.90
CA THR A 103 3.74 -8.66 -16.43
C THR A 103 3.74 -9.24 -15.02
N VAL A 104 2.59 -9.22 -14.36
CA VAL A 104 2.40 -9.81 -13.05
C VAL A 104 1.09 -10.58 -12.99
N VAL A 105 1.14 -11.74 -12.35
CA VAL A 105 -0.03 -12.48 -11.90
C VAL A 105 -0.12 -12.32 -10.39
N TYR A 106 -1.32 -12.00 -9.89
CA TYR A 106 -1.59 -11.93 -8.46
C TYR A 106 -2.51 -13.07 -8.01
N GLU A 107 -2.26 -13.59 -6.82
CA GLU A 107 -3.10 -14.60 -6.17
C GLU A 107 -3.29 -14.27 -4.70
N ILE A 108 -4.46 -14.59 -4.16
CA ILE A 108 -4.68 -14.71 -2.72
C ILE A 108 -4.87 -16.18 -2.39
N VAL A 109 -3.99 -16.71 -1.55
CA VAL A 109 -3.97 -18.09 -1.10
C VAL A 109 -4.51 -18.15 0.33
N LEU A 110 -5.53 -18.98 0.53
CA LEU A 110 -6.16 -19.26 1.81
C LEU A 110 -5.18 -19.99 2.76
N PRO A 111 -5.47 -20.02 4.08
CA PRO A 111 -4.64 -20.72 5.06
C PRO A 111 -4.46 -22.23 4.79
N ASP A 112 -5.40 -22.86 4.09
CA ASP A 112 -5.32 -24.27 3.69
C ASP A 112 -4.50 -24.51 2.40
N GLY A 113 -3.99 -23.44 1.78
CA GLY A 113 -3.19 -23.48 0.56
C GLY A 113 -4.02 -23.37 -0.73
N THR A 114 -5.35 -23.31 -0.66
CA THR A 114 -6.18 -23.11 -1.85
C THR A 114 -6.11 -21.67 -2.36
N VAL A 115 -6.20 -21.47 -3.68
CA VAL A 115 -6.26 -20.12 -4.26
C VAL A 115 -7.71 -19.64 -4.19
N ALA A 116 -7.98 -18.62 -3.39
CA ALA A 116 -9.31 -18.01 -3.30
C ALA A 116 -9.64 -17.23 -4.56
N VAL A 117 -8.70 -16.39 -4.98
CA VAL A 117 -8.87 -15.52 -6.14
C VAL A 117 -7.53 -15.31 -6.82
N ARG A 118 -7.60 -15.18 -8.14
CA ARG A 118 -6.46 -14.98 -9.02
C ARG A 118 -6.79 -13.88 -10.03
N GLN A 119 -5.86 -12.94 -10.18
CA GLN A 119 -5.89 -11.94 -11.22
C GLN A 119 -4.79 -12.25 -12.23
N ASP A 120 -5.20 -12.64 -13.42
CA ASP A 120 -4.29 -13.00 -14.48
C ASP A 120 -3.66 -11.76 -15.13
N SER A 121 -2.35 -11.86 -15.34
CA SER A 121 -1.53 -11.09 -16.28
C SER A 121 -1.88 -9.61 -16.42
N LEU A 122 -1.59 -8.82 -15.39
CA LEU A 122 -1.59 -7.37 -15.47
C LEU A 122 -0.22 -6.85 -15.95
N PRO A 123 -0.17 -5.73 -16.69
CA PRO A 123 1.11 -5.12 -17.07
C PRO A 123 1.82 -4.59 -15.82
N VAL A 124 3.10 -4.90 -15.66
CA VAL A 124 3.99 -4.16 -14.75
C VAL A 124 4.55 -2.97 -15.49
N TRP A 125 5.06 -3.19 -16.70
CA TRP A 125 5.58 -2.16 -17.59
C TRP A 125 5.69 -2.67 -19.02
N GLN A 126 5.13 -1.91 -19.98
CA GLN A 126 5.18 -2.25 -21.41
C GLN A 126 5.59 -1.05 -22.27
N ARG A 127 6.65 -0.36 -21.83
CA ARG A 127 7.16 0.88 -22.43
C ARG A 127 8.69 0.97 -22.24
N PRO A 128 9.38 2.05 -22.68
CA PRO A 128 10.84 2.13 -22.60
C PRO A 128 11.36 1.84 -21.20
N ALA A 129 12.47 1.10 -21.11
CA ALA A 129 13.03 0.66 -19.85
C ALA A 129 13.27 1.86 -18.90
N PRO A 130 12.74 1.83 -17.66
CA PRO A 130 12.98 2.90 -16.72
C PRO A 130 14.43 2.86 -16.23
N ALA A 131 14.95 4.02 -15.83
CA ALA A 131 16.27 4.09 -15.21
C ALA A 131 16.34 3.18 -13.97
N PRO A 132 17.42 2.38 -13.78
CA PRO A 132 17.51 1.40 -12.69
C PRO A 132 17.41 2.01 -11.28
N GLU A 133 17.77 3.29 -11.13
CA GLU A 133 17.81 3.98 -9.84
C GLU A 133 16.47 4.58 -9.41
N MET A 134 15.45 4.54 -10.28
CA MET A 134 14.15 5.15 -10.00
C MET A 134 13.05 4.09 -9.91
N PRO A 135 12.60 3.75 -8.68
CA PRO A 135 11.44 2.89 -8.49
C PRO A 135 10.22 3.41 -9.25
N GLN A 136 9.52 2.49 -9.89
CA GLN A 136 8.25 2.71 -10.59
C GLN A 136 7.15 1.89 -9.94
N LEU A 137 5.93 2.39 -10.01
CA LEU A 137 4.74 1.61 -9.70
C LEU A 137 4.37 0.78 -10.93
N SER A 138 3.99 -0.48 -10.72
CA SER A 138 3.41 -1.30 -11.77
C SER A 138 2.18 -0.62 -12.37
N GLU A 139 2.05 -0.63 -13.69
CA GLU A 139 0.86 -0.08 -14.38
C GLU A 139 -0.44 -0.77 -13.91
N GLY A 140 -0.36 -2.07 -13.64
CA GLY A 140 -1.43 -2.88 -13.07
C GLY A 140 -1.40 -2.92 -11.55
N VAL A 141 -2.18 -2.04 -10.90
CA VAL A 141 -2.58 -2.19 -9.49
C VAL A 141 -3.86 -3.01 -9.42
N TRP A 142 -3.83 -4.11 -8.67
CA TRP A 142 -5.02 -4.94 -8.49
C TRP A 142 -5.83 -4.45 -7.29
N VAL A 143 -7.00 -3.88 -7.54
CA VAL A 143 -7.95 -3.46 -6.51
C VAL A 143 -8.96 -4.57 -6.28
N THR A 144 -9.09 -5.03 -5.03
CA THR A 144 -9.92 -6.18 -4.66
C THR A 144 -10.39 -6.09 -3.19
N SER A 145 -11.12 -7.10 -2.73
CA SER A 145 -11.53 -7.30 -1.34
C SER A 145 -11.51 -8.80 -0.99
N ALA A 146 -11.38 -9.13 0.30
CA ALA A 146 -11.60 -10.50 0.78
C ALA A 146 -13.10 -10.79 0.89
N ASP A 147 -13.52 -12.02 0.61
CA ASP A 147 -14.92 -12.43 0.72
C ASP A 147 -15.32 -12.58 2.20
N ALA A 148 -16.60 -12.37 2.52
CA ALA A 148 -17.13 -12.62 3.86
C ALA A 148 -17.06 -14.09 4.28
N ALA A 149 -17.01 -15.01 3.31
CA ALA A 149 -16.87 -16.45 3.54
C ALA A 149 -15.42 -16.91 3.68
N ASP A 150 -14.42 -16.08 3.34
CA ASP A 150 -13.01 -16.44 3.48
C ASP A 150 -12.68 -16.71 4.96
N PRO A 151 -11.88 -17.74 5.28
CA PRO A 151 -11.55 -18.06 6.67
C PRO A 151 -10.66 -17.00 7.31
N ALA A 152 -10.97 -16.53 8.51
CA ALA A 152 -10.09 -15.62 9.24
C ALA A 152 -8.67 -16.18 9.42
N GLY A 153 -7.67 -15.30 9.43
CA GLY A 153 -6.28 -15.66 9.69
C GLY A 153 -5.30 -15.26 8.57
N ALA A 154 -4.14 -15.91 8.56
CA ALA A 154 -3.04 -15.56 7.68
C ALA A 154 -3.23 -16.17 6.28
N HIS A 155 -3.45 -15.28 5.31
CA HIS A 155 -3.46 -15.56 3.89
C HIS A 155 -2.11 -15.20 3.28
N VAL A 156 -1.82 -15.73 2.09
CA VAL A 156 -0.66 -15.32 1.30
C VAL A 156 -1.13 -14.57 0.08
N VAL A 157 -0.71 -13.31 -0.03
CA VAL A 157 -0.76 -12.57 -1.29
C VAL A 157 0.51 -12.89 -2.06
N ARG A 158 0.37 -13.53 -3.22
CA ARG A 158 1.47 -13.89 -4.11
C ARG A 158 1.46 -13.01 -5.34
N ALA A 159 2.63 -12.54 -5.75
CA ALA A 159 2.84 -11.89 -7.03
C ALA A 159 3.91 -12.66 -7.80
N THR A 160 3.57 -13.12 -9.00
CA THR A 160 4.52 -13.75 -9.93
C THR A 160 4.81 -12.75 -11.04
N VAL A 161 5.98 -12.12 -10.99
CA VAL A 161 6.39 -11.10 -11.95
C VAL A 161 7.27 -11.74 -13.02
N THR A 162 6.92 -11.56 -14.29
CA THR A 162 7.66 -12.12 -15.42
C THR A 162 8.16 -11.02 -16.34
N ASP A 163 9.48 -10.99 -16.58
CA ASP A 163 10.12 -10.22 -17.65
C ASP A 163 10.20 -11.12 -18.89
N HIS A 164 9.36 -10.83 -19.89
CA HIS A 164 9.24 -11.63 -21.11
C HIS A 164 10.41 -11.45 -22.07
N VAL A 165 11.14 -10.33 -21.97
CA VAL A 165 12.34 -10.08 -22.77
C VAL A 165 13.49 -10.94 -22.26
N ALA A 166 13.68 -11.01 -20.94
CA ALA A 166 14.72 -11.82 -20.32
C ALA A 166 14.34 -13.31 -20.15
N GLY A 167 13.05 -13.62 -20.22
CA GLY A 167 12.52 -14.94 -19.86
C GLY A 167 12.68 -15.26 -18.37
N LYS A 168 12.61 -14.24 -17.49
CA LYS A 168 12.84 -14.38 -16.04
C LYS A 168 11.55 -14.22 -15.26
N THR A 169 11.46 -14.91 -14.11
CA THR A 169 10.27 -14.89 -13.26
C THR A 169 10.64 -14.80 -11.79
N ILE A 170 10.16 -13.75 -11.12
CA ILE A 170 10.36 -13.52 -9.68
C ILE A 170 9.04 -13.74 -8.94
N VAL A 171 9.05 -14.61 -7.93
CA VAL A 171 7.90 -14.86 -7.05
C VAL A 171 8.07 -14.13 -5.72
N LEU A 172 7.11 -13.27 -5.44
CA LEU A 172 6.98 -12.50 -4.20
C LEU A 172 5.78 -13.04 -3.41
N GLU A 173 5.93 -13.08 -2.09
CA GLU A 173 4.84 -13.45 -1.19
C GLU A 173 4.82 -12.48 -0.02
N ARG A 174 3.61 -12.11 0.41
CA ARG A 174 3.37 -11.39 1.66
C ARG A 174 2.19 -12.00 2.39
N THR A 175 2.27 -11.98 3.71
CA THR A 175 1.15 -12.35 4.55
C THR A 175 0.12 -11.22 4.57
N LEU A 176 -1.15 -11.58 4.44
CA LEU A 176 -2.31 -10.72 4.68
C LEU A 176 -3.18 -11.39 5.75
N VAL A 177 -3.43 -10.69 6.85
CA VAL A 177 -4.27 -11.17 7.94
C VAL A 177 -5.71 -10.73 7.69
N LEU A 178 -6.61 -11.68 7.51
CA LEU A 178 -8.05 -11.41 7.48
C LEU A 178 -8.60 -11.45 8.91
N GLU A 179 -9.03 -10.29 9.40
CA GLU A 179 -9.61 -10.14 10.73
C GLU A 179 -11.14 -10.09 10.65
N HIS A 180 -11.83 -11.03 11.30
CA HIS A 180 -13.31 -11.05 11.36
C HIS A 180 -13.88 -10.24 12.53
N ASP A 181 -13.05 -9.80 13.49
CA ASP A 181 -13.48 -8.99 14.62
C ASP A 181 -12.98 -7.55 14.46
N VAL A 182 -13.86 -6.62 14.12
CA VAL A 182 -13.53 -5.18 14.04
C VAL A 182 -12.97 -4.66 15.37
N ALA A 183 -13.38 -5.24 16.51
CA ALA A 183 -12.83 -4.88 17.82
C ALA A 183 -11.43 -5.44 18.06
N SER A 184 -11.01 -6.53 17.40
CA SER A 184 -9.60 -6.96 17.41
C SER A 184 -8.74 -6.03 16.57
N ALA A 185 -9.24 -5.63 15.40
CA ALA A 185 -8.52 -4.74 14.48
C ALA A 185 -8.23 -3.37 15.12
N ILE A 186 -9.24 -2.78 15.78
CA ILE A 186 -9.08 -1.51 16.51
C ILE A 186 -8.09 -1.65 17.67
N ARG A 187 -8.11 -2.77 18.40
CA ARG A 187 -7.17 -3.03 19.50
C ARG A 187 -5.73 -3.24 19.00
N ALA A 188 -5.55 -3.93 17.87
CA ALA A 188 -4.23 -4.16 17.27
C ALA A 188 -3.62 -2.86 16.70
N GLN A 189 -4.44 -2.00 16.09
CA GLN A 189 -4.02 -0.68 15.60
C GLN A 189 -3.60 0.23 16.77
N ALA A 190 -4.43 0.31 17.82
CA ALA A 190 -4.17 1.14 19.00
C ALA A 190 -2.95 0.67 19.82
N TYR A 191 -2.67 -0.64 19.82
CA TYR A 191 -1.47 -1.18 20.47
C TYR A 191 -0.18 -0.83 19.70
N ARG A 192 -0.21 -0.87 18.36
CA ARG A 192 0.95 -0.54 17.53
C ARG A 192 1.32 0.95 17.63
N SER A 193 0.35 1.85 17.66
CA SER A 193 0.60 3.31 17.75
C SER A 193 1.12 3.80 19.11
N THR A 194 1.24 2.94 20.13
CA THR A 194 1.76 3.30 21.46
C THR A 194 3.17 2.76 21.73
N ARG A 195 3.75 2.05 20.76
CA ARG A 195 5.09 1.45 20.86
C ARG A 195 6.12 2.04 19.89
N GLU A 196 5.70 2.94 19.01
CA GLU A 196 6.57 3.82 18.23
C GLU A 196 6.68 5.17 18.95
#